data_AF-H5UNQ0-F1
#
_entry.id   AF-H5UNQ0-F1
#
_cell.length_a   1.000
_cell.length_b   1.000
_cell.length_c   1.000
_cell.angle_alpha   90.00
_cell.angle_beta   90.00
_cell.angle_gamma   90.00
#
_symmetry.space_group_name_H-M   'P 1'
#
loop_
_entity.id
_entity.type
_entity.pdbx_description
1 polymer ?
#
loop_
_entity_poly.entity_id
_entity_poly.type
_entity_poly.pdbx_seq_one_letter_code
_entity_poly.pdbx_strand_id
1 'polypeptide(L)'
;MAAVISETSSNPVALERFRRDLGELWNDVAPLCHSTEDPAELVAALHAQDGTVHRALPDLEALLAGWRHYDTTSRAILTGAVTYVTETTPTRDGAVAGAGETVGGHDGEVVVDAAIRAILRRR
;
A
#
# COMPACT_ATOMS: atom_id res chain seq x y z
N MET A 1 20.61 3.75 34.90
CA MET A 1 20.30 4.20 33.53
C MET A 1 19.55 3.07 32.85
N ALA A 2 18.22 3.12 32.81
CA ALA A 2 17.38 2.05 32.30
C ALA A 2 16.59 2.56 31.09
N ALA A 3 16.81 1.88 29.97
CA ALA A 3 15.99 1.76 28.76
C ALA A 3 15.08 2.94 28.40
N VAL A 4 15.61 3.82 27.54
CA VAL A 4 14.76 4.45 26.51
C VAL A 4 14.44 3.34 25.51
N ILE A 5 13.40 2.56 25.80
CA ILE A 5 12.70 1.83 24.74
C ILE A 5 12.15 2.91 23.83
N SER A 6 12.82 3.10 22.69
CA SER A 6 12.28 3.84 21.56
C SER A 6 10.84 3.35 21.39
N GLU A 7 9.87 4.20 21.73
CA GLU A 7 8.52 4.10 21.22
C GLU A 7 8.67 4.04 19.70
N THR A 8 8.72 2.84 19.16
CA THR A 8 8.25 2.57 17.82
C THR A 8 6.82 3.06 17.83
N SER A 9 6.61 4.32 17.45
CA SER A 9 5.33 5.01 17.43
C SER A 9 4.39 4.32 16.44
N SER A 10 3.90 3.14 16.82
CA SER A 10 2.81 2.47 16.14
C SER A 10 1.66 3.46 16.21
N ASN A 11 1.16 3.89 15.05
CA ASN A 11 0.07 4.85 14.97
C ASN A 11 -1.23 4.08 14.73
N PRO A 12 -1.88 3.54 15.78
CA PRO A 12 -3.08 2.73 15.62
C PRO A 12 -4.21 3.51 14.92
N VAL A 13 -4.21 4.84 15.04
CA VAL A 13 -5.19 5.72 14.40
C VAL A 13 -5.08 5.67 12.88
N ALA A 14 -3.86 5.56 12.34
CA ALA A 14 -3.65 5.42 10.89
C ALA A 14 -4.21 4.07 10.39
N LEU A 15 -3.95 2.99 11.12
CA LEU A 15 -4.45 1.65 10.79
C LEU A 15 -5.98 1.55 10.90
N GLU A 16 -6.57 2.12 11.94
CA GLU A 16 -8.02 2.14 12.11
C GLU A 16 -8.72 2.96 11.02
N ARG A 17 -8.12 4.09 10.62
CA ARG A 17 -8.62 4.89 9.49
C ARG A 17 -8.52 4.12 8.19
N PHE A 18 -7.37 3.49 7.94
CA PHE A 18 -7.15 2.67 6.76
C PHE A 18 -8.16 1.52 6.67
N ARG A 19 -8.35 0.76 7.76
CA ARG A 19 -9.37 -0.28 7.87
C ARG A 19 -10.78 0.25 7.57
N ARG A 20 -11.12 1.41 8.12
CA ARG A 20 -12.45 2.02 7.91
C ARG A 20 -12.66 2.49 6.48
N ASP A 21 -11.64 3.04 5.85
CA ASP A 21 -11.70 3.52 4.46
C ASP A 21 -11.81 2.34 3.48
N LEU A 22 -11.14 1.23 3.78
CA LEU A 22 -11.18 0.00 3.00
C LEU A 22 -12.50 -0.80 3.14
N GLY A 23 -13.16 -0.72 4.30
CA GLY A 23 -14.40 -1.46 4.53
C GLY A 23 -14.21 -2.98 4.34
N GLU A 24 -14.90 -3.57 3.36
CA GLU A 24 -14.83 -5.00 3.07
C GLU A 24 -13.48 -5.43 2.50
N LEU A 25 -12.80 -4.54 1.74
CA LEU A 25 -11.47 -4.79 1.15
C LEU A 25 -10.37 -4.96 2.20
N TRP A 26 -10.63 -4.56 3.45
CA TRP A 26 -9.69 -4.78 4.53
C TRP A 26 -9.38 -6.27 4.74
N ASN A 27 -10.33 -7.18 4.49
CA ASN A 27 -10.08 -8.62 4.68
C ASN A 27 -8.99 -9.15 3.74
N ASP A 28 -8.92 -8.61 2.52
CA ASP A 28 -7.90 -8.98 1.53
C ASP A 28 -6.58 -8.24 1.77
N VAL A 29 -6.62 -6.99 2.24
CA VAL A 29 -5.41 -6.16 2.45
C VAL A 29 -4.74 -6.42 3.79
N ALA A 30 -5.49 -6.76 4.84
CA ALA A 30 -4.98 -7.04 6.18
C ALA A 30 -3.84 -8.08 6.22
N PRO A 31 -3.95 -9.26 5.57
CA PRO A 31 -2.86 -10.24 5.57
C PRO A 31 -1.61 -9.74 4.84
N LEU A 32 -1.76 -8.76 3.93
CA LEU A 32 -0.67 -8.17 3.15
C LEU A 32 0.02 -7.01 3.90
N CYS A 33 -0.61 -6.45 4.93
CA CYS A 33 -0.07 -5.36 5.75
C CYS A 33 1.02 -5.84 6.72
N HIS A 34 2.18 -6.22 6.18
CA HIS A 34 3.35 -6.60 6.96
C HIS A 34 4.47 -5.56 6.81
N SER A 35 5.34 -5.47 7.81
CA SER A 35 6.53 -4.63 7.70
C SER A 35 7.53 -5.31 6.77
N THR A 36 7.71 -4.76 5.56
CA THR A 36 8.90 -5.06 4.78
C THR A 36 10.04 -4.17 5.24
N GLU A 37 11.28 -4.61 5.10
CA GLU A 37 12.45 -3.79 5.41
C GLU A 37 12.96 -3.05 4.17
N ASP A 38 12.58 -3.51 2.98
CA ASP A 38 13.16 -3.05 1.72
C ASP A 38 12.13 -2.33 0.83
N PRO A 39 12.13 -0.98 0.80
CA PRO A 39 11.22 -0.22 -0.06
C PRO A 39 11.60 -0.33 -1.54
N ALA A 40 12.83 -0.75 -1.88
CA ALA A 40 13.25 -0.88 -3.27
C ALA A 40 12.54 -2.04 -3.96
N GLU A 41 12.27 -3.13 -3.24
CA GLU A 41 11.46 -4.25 -3.74
C GLU A 41 10.02 -3.80 -4.05
N LEU A 42 9.44 -2.96 -3.21
CA LEU A 42 8.10 -2.37 -3.45
C LEU A 42 8.09 -1.48 -4.69
N VAL A 43 9.11 -0.63 -4.86
CA VAL A 43 9.24 0.20 -6.07
C VAL A 43 9.39 -0.69 -7.32
N ALA A 44 10.26 -1.70 -7.27
CA ALA A 44 10.45 -2.61 -8.39
C ALA A 44 9.16 -3.37 -8.75
N ALA A 45 8.39 -3.79 -7.74
CA ALA A 45 7.09 -4.43 -7.95
C ALA A 45 6.06 -3.47 -8.57
N LEU A 46 6.05 -2.19 -8.17
CA LEU A 46 5.21 -1.16 -8.80
C LEU A 46 5.59 -0.91 -10.26
N HIS A 47 6.89 -0.82 -10.55
CA HIS A 47 7.40 -0.64 -11.92
C HIS A 47 7.15 -1.86 -12.81
N ALA A 48 7.03 -3.05 -12.23
CA ALA A 48 6.64 -4.26 -12.95
C ALA A 48 5.14 -4.26 -13.35
N GLN A 49 4.32 -3.37 -12.79
CA GLN A 49 2.91 -3.24 -13.15
C GLN A 49 2.73 -2.31 -14.35
N ASP A 50 2.45 -2.90 -15.51
CA ASP A 50 2.30 -2.19 -16.78
C ASP A 50 0.89 -1.54 -16.87
N GLY A 51 0.77 -0.31 -16.37
CA GLY A 51 -0.30 0.62 -16.75
C GLY A 51 -1.59 0.64 -15.93
N THR A 52 -1.80 -0.25 -14.97
CA THR A 52 -3.10 -0.36 -14.26
C THR A 52 -3.27 0.64 -13.11
N VAL A 53 -2.18 1.13 -12.52
CA VAL A 53 -2.17 1.98 -11.30
C VAL A 53 -1.55 3.36 -11.59
N HIS A 54 -1.58 3.76 -12.86
CA HIS A 54 -0.71 4.82 -13.36
C HIS A 54 -0.93 6.17 -12.67
N ARG A 55 -2.14 6.40 -12.16
CA ARG A 55 -2.50 7.64 -11.45
C ARG A 55 -1.88 7.74 -10.06
N ALA A 56 -1.77 6.63 -9.34
CA ALA A 56 -1.33 6.61 -7.95
C ALA A 56 0.14 6.19 -7.77
N LEU A 57 0.75 5.63 -8.82
CA LEU A 57 2.17 5.26 -8.89
C LEU A 57 3.13 6.40 -8.48
N PRO A 58 3.02 7.65 -9.00
CA PRO A 58 3.92 8.72 -8.60
C PRO A 58 3.75 9.15 -7.13
N ASP A 59 2.55 9.02 -6.57
CA ASP A 59 2.28 9.33 -5.16
C ASP A 59 2.87 8.24 -4.25
N LEU A 60 2.73 6.97 -4.63
CA LEU A 60 3.37 5.84 -3.96
C LEU A 60 4.89 5.93 -4.00
N GLU A 61 5.50 6.26 -5.15
CA GLU A 61 6.95 6.47 -5.24
C GLU A 61 7.41 7.61 -4.34
N ALA A 62 6.66 8.71 -4.29
CA ALA A 62 6.96 9.82 -3.39
C ALA A 62 6.85 9.41 -1.91
N LEU A 63 5.85 8.59 -1.55
CA LEU A 63 5.74 8.04 -0.21
C LEU A 63 6.92 7.09 0.08
N LEU A 64 7.25 6.16 -0.82
CA LEU A 64 8.36 5.22 -0.66
C LEU A 64 9.72 5.94 -0.56
N ALA A 65 9.90 7.08 -1.23
CA ALA A 65 11.08 7.93 -1.03
C ALA A 65 11.20 8.46 0.42
N GLY A 66 10.05 8.64 1.09
CA GLY A 66 9.92 9.02 2.50
C GLY A 66 9.99 7.85 3.49
N TRP A 67 10.16 6.60 3.04
CA TRP A 67 10.04 5.37 3.86
C TRP A 67 10.74 5.42 5.22
N ARG A 68 11.98 5.95 5.26
CA ARG A 68 12.79 6.05 6.48
C ARG A 68 12.17 6.92 7.57
N HIS A 69 11.29 7.85 7.21
CA HIS A 69 10.62 8.78 8.12
C HIS A 69 9.28 8.26 8.64
N TYR A 70 8.81 7.12 8.11
CA TYR A 70 7.56 6.50 8.52
C TYR A 70 7.76 5.52 9.66
N ASP A 71 6.75 5.48 10.53
CA ASP A 71 6.60 4.50 11.59
C ASP A 71 6.28 3.10 11.02
N THR A 72 6.48 2.06 11.83
CA THR A 72 6.23 0.65 11.46
C THR A 72 4.81 0.43 10.93
N THR A 73 3.79 1.09 11.49
CA THR A 73 2.40 0.98 11.00
C THR A 73 2.23 1.56 9.61
N SER A 74 2.78 2.75 9.36
CA SER A 74 2.67 3.42 8.06
C SER A 74 3.41 2.63 6.97
N ARG A 75 4.55 2.04 7.31
CA ARG A 75 5.27 1.11 6.43
C ARG A 75 4.44 -0.12 6.12
N ALA A 76 3.81 -0.74 7.12
CA ALA A 76 2.94 -1.91 6.90
C ALA A 76 1.72 -1.59 6.01
N ILE A 77 1.11 -0.42 6.19
CA ILE A 77 0.00 0.06 5.33
C ILE A 77 0.49 0.23 3.88
N LEU A 78 1.67 0.84 3.68
CA LEU A 78 2.27 0.98 2.35
C LEU A 78 2.60 -0.37 1.70
N THR A 79 3.22 -1.29 2.44
CA THR A 79 3.49 -2.65 1.96
C THR A 79 2.18 -3.30 1.52
N GLY A 80 1.16 -3.30 2.38
CA GLY A 80 -0.12 -3.93 2.08
C GLY A 80 -0.79 -3.34 0.85
N ALA A 81 -0.74 -2.01 0.69
CA ALA A 81 -1.28 -1.36 -0.50
C ALA A 81 -0.52 -1.72 -1.78
N VAL A 82 0.82 -1.67 -1.75
CA VAL A 82 1.64 -2.04 -2.91
C VAL A 82 1.47 -3.51 -3.26
N THR A 83 1.57 -4.41 -2.29
CA THR A 83 1.41 -5.85 -2.48
C THR A 83 0.03 -6.17 -3.03
N TYR A 84 -1.04 -5.62 -2.44
CA TYR A 84 -2.41 -5.83 -2.93
C TYR A 84 -2.54 -5.43 -4.38
N VAL A 85 -2.07 -4.23 -4.73
CA VAL A 85 -2.08 -3.75 -6.11
C VAL A 85 -1.31 -4.71 -7.01
N THR A 86 -0.10 -5.10 -6.65
CA THR A 86 0.75 -5.95 -7.49
C THR A 86 0.25 -7.39 -7.65
N GLU A 87 -0.50 -7.91 -6.66
CA GLU A 87 -1.10 -9.25 -6.71
C GLU A 87 -2.47 -9.26 -7.40
N THR A 88 -3.25 -8.17 -7.30
CA THR A 88 -4.58 -8.06 -7.91
C THR A 88 -4.56 -7.56 -9.34
N THR A 89 -3.45 -6.96 -9.78
CA THR A 89 -3.26 -6.61 -11.18
C THR A 89 -2.65 -7.78 -11.95
N PRO A 90 -3.40 -8.37 -12.92
CA PRO A 90 -2.84 -9.42 -13.74
C PRO A 90 -1.71 -8.81 -14.58
N THR A 91 -0.48 -9.25 -14.35
CA THR A 91 0.63 -9.02 -15.27
C THR A 91 0.17 -9.51 -16.64
N ARG A 92 0.16 -8.59 -17.62
CA ARG A 92 -0.42 -8.76 -18.96
C ARG A 92 0.12 -9.98 -19.73
N ASP A 93 1.16 -10.63 -19.24
CA ASP A 93 1.79 -11.83 -19.80
C ASP A 93 0.86 -13.07 -19.87
N GLY A 94 -0.32 -13.05 -19.20
CA GLY A 94 -1.28 -14.16 -19.22
C GLY A 94 -2.74 -13.82 -19.57
N ALA A 95 -3.09 -12.56 -19.84
CA ALA A 95 -4.48 -12.16 -20.03
C ALA A 95 -4.90 -12.22 -21.51
N VAL A 96 -5.63 -13.27 -21.88
CA VAL A 96 -6.42 -13.32 -23.11
C VAL A 96 -7.32 -12.08 -23.19
N ALA A 97 -7.13 -11.29 -24.25
CA ALA A 97 -7.91 -10.09 -24.54
C ALA A 97 -9.39 -10.45 -24.72
N GLY A 98 -10.21 -10.24 -23.70
CA GLY A 98 -11.65 -10.44 -23.80
C GLY A 98 -12.38 -10.67 -22.48
N ALA A 99 -12.37 -9.70 -21.57
CA ALA A 99 -13.43 -9.52 -20.58
C ALA A 99 -13.28 -8.11 -19.99
N GLY A 100 -14.41 -7.48 -19.65
CA GLY A 100 -14.52 -6.05 -19.35
C GLY A 100 -13.64 -5.56 -18.20
N GLU A 101 -13.52 -4.23 -18.16
CA GLU A 101 -13.07 -3.40 -17.04
C GLU A 101 -12.52 -4.20 -15.86
N THR A 102 -11.19 -4.35 -15.81
CA THR A 102 -10.47 -5.12 -14.81
C THR A 102 -10.87 -4.64 -13.42
N VAL A 103 -11.74 -5.41 -12.74
CA VAL A 103 -12.25 -5.12 -11.40
C VAL A 103 -11.11 -4.83 -10.42
N GLY A 104 -9.95 -5.51 -10.55
CA GLY A 104 -8.77 -5.27 -9.70
C GLY A 104 -8.07 -3.91 -9.88
N GLY A 105 -8.31 -3.18 -10.97
CA GLY A 105 -7.71 -1.85 -11.17
C GLY A 105 -8.36 -0.79 -10.29
N HIS A 106 -9.69 -0.83 -10.14
CA HIS A 106 -10.43 0.13 -9.34
C HIS A 106 -10.21 -0.10 -7.84
N ASP A 107 -10.25 -1.36 -7.40
CA ASP A 107 -9.98 -1.72 -5.99
C ASP A 107 -8.54 -1.37 -5.59
N GLY A 108 -7.57 -1.62 -6.47
CA GLY A 108 -6.18 -1.23 -6.24
C GLY A 108 -6.00 0.29 -6.05
N GLU A 109 -6.66 1.11 -6.86
CA GLU A 109 -6.65 2.58 -6.68
C GLU A 109 -7.30 3.00 -5.35
N VAL A 110 -8.41 2.38 -4.95
CA VAL A 110 -9.07 2.65 -3.66
C VAL A 110 -8.15 2.32 -2.49
N VAL A 111 -7.47 1.17 -2.54
CA VAL A 111 -6.53 0.75 -1.50
C VAL A 111 -5.36 1.73 -1.38
N VAL A 112 -4.84 2.19 -2.51
CA VAL A 112 -3.74 3.15 -2.53
C VAL A 112 -4.20 4.53 -2.02
N ASP A 113 -5.35 5.05 -2.46
CA ASP A 113 -5.89 6.32 -1.97
C ASP A 113 -6.16 6.27 -0.46
N ALA A 114 -6.69 5.14 0.04
CA ALA A 114 -6.89 4.90 1.46
C ALA A 114 -5.56 4.91 2.23
N ALA A 115 -4.51 4.29 1.70
CA ALA A 115 -3.19 4.26 2.30
C ALA A 115 -2.55 5.66 2.34
N ILE A 116 -2.58 6.37 1.21
CA ILE A 116 -2.11 7.75 1.09
C ILE A 116 -2.83 8.64 2.10
N ARG A 117 -4.17 8.54 2.19
CA ARG A 117 -4.96 9.31 3.17
C ARG A 117 -4.62 8.96 4.60
N ALA A 118 -4.43 7.68 4.92
CA ALA A 118 -4.09 7.25 6.28
C ALA A 118 -2.73 7.81 6.73
N ILE A 119 -1.77 7.92 5.81
CA ILE A 119 -0.40 8.36 6.08
C ILE A 119 -0.28 9.89 6.04
N LEU A 120 -0.86 10.54 5.04
CA LEU A 120 -0.74 11.99 4.83
C LEU A 120 -1.72 12.81 5.67
N ARG A 121 -2.90 12.30 6.05
CA ARG A 121 -3.84 13.04 6.93
C ARG A 121 -3.44 12.92 8.40
N ARG A 122 -2.23 13.38 8.73
CA ARG A 122 -1.72 13.55 10.10
C ARG A 122 -2.23 14.84 10.77
N ARG A 123 -3.45 15.29 10.46
CA ARG A 123 -4.09 16.46 11.08
C ARG A 123 -5.39 16.07 11.80
#